data_AF-A0A960D4I5-F1
#
_entry.id   AF-A0A960D4I5-F1
#
_cell.length_a   1.000
_cell.length_b   1.000
_cell.length_c   1.000
_cell.angle_alpha   90.00
_cell.angle_beta   90.00
_cell.angle_gamma   90.00
#
_symmetry.space_group_name_H-M   'P 1'
#
loop_
_entity.id
_entity.type
_entity.pdbx_description
1 polymer ?
#
loop_
_entity_poly.entity_id
_entity_poly.type
_entity_poly.pdbx_seq_one_letter_code
_entity_poly.pdbx_strand_id
1 'polypeptide(L)'
;YETGVTRVADPLGGSYFVEALTDATEERIIEIMADLEKHGGMVRAIEDGYLQGLIADEAYKIHQEVESGERPVVGVNKFVTDEAAPDIDTYEL
;
A
#
# COMPACT_ATOMS: atom_id res chain seq x y z
N TYR A 1 -1.65 -28.64 1.87
CA TYR A 1 -1.92 -29.43 0.65
C TYR A 1 -2.94 -28.78 -0.29
N GLU A 2 -3.46 -27.58 0.00
CA GLU A 2 -4.73 -27.12 -0.58
C GLU A 2 -4.58 -26.37 -1.89
N THR A 3 -3.98 -25.18 -1.89
CA THR A 3 -4.02 -24.29 -3.07
C THR A 3 -3.06 -24.69 -4.18
N GLY A 4 -1.97 -25.40 -3.85
CA GLY A 4 -0.97 -25.86 -4.82
C GLY A 4 -0.06 -24.77 -5.40
N VAL A 5 -0.34 -23.49 -5.16
CA VAL A 5 0.41 -22.32 -5.67
C VAL A 5 1.90 -22.37 -5.28
N THR A 6 2.21 -22.92 -4.11
CA THR A 6 3.59 -23.03 -3.61
C THR A 6 4.43 -24.13 -4.26
N ARG A 7 3.84 -24.94 -5.16
CA ARG A 7 4.55 -26.06 -5.81
C ARG A 7 5.52 -25.62 -6.91
N VAL A 8 5.44 -24.36 -7.34
CA VAL A 8 6.31 -23.77 -8.35
C VAL A 8 6.88 -22.48 -7.78
N ALA A 9 8.17 -22.25 -8.02
CA ALA A 9 8.81 -20.98 -7.68
C ALA A 9 8.35 -19.91 -8.67
N ASP A 10 7.98 -18.75 -8.14
CA ASP A 10 7.43 -17.62 -8.89
C ASP A 10 6.27 -18.01 -9.85
N PRO A 11 5.11 -18.40 -9.30
CA PRO A 11 3.98 -18.85 -10.10
C PRO A 11 3.36 -17.73 -10.97
N LEU A 12 3.75 -16.47 -10.80
CA LEU A 12 3.26 -15.33 -11.57
C LEU A 12 4.23 -14.90 -12.69
N GLY A 13 5.47 -15.38 -12.67
CA GLY A 13 6.50 -15.07 -13.66
C GLY A 13 6.05 -15.40 -15.09
N GLY A 14 6.32 -14.47 -16.02
CA GLY A 14 5.88 -14.54 -17.41
C GLY A 14 4.44 -14.09 -17.66
N SER A 15 3.69 -13.72 -16.63
CA SER A 15 2.39 -13.06 -16.79
C SER A 15 2.57 -11.66 -17.37
N TYR A 16 2.13 -11.43 -18.62
CA TYR A 16 2.25 -10.12 -19.27
C TYR A 16 1.77 -8.93 -18.42
N PHE A 17 0.69 -9.12 -17.65
CA PHE A 17 0.16 -8.06 -16.80
C PHE A 17 1.04 -7.80 -15.57
N VAL A 18 1.49 -8.86 -14.89
CA VAL A 18 2.32 -8.73 -13.69
C VAL A 18 3.69 -8.20 -14.07
N GLU A 19 4.30 -8.69 -15.14
CA GLU A 19 5.58 -8.18 -15.64
C GLU A 19 5.50 -6.70 -16.02
N ALA A 20 4.47 -6.29 -16.76
CA ALA A 20 4.29 -4.87 -17.10
C ALA A 20 4.09 -3.98 -15.86
N LEU A 21 3.42 -4.50 -14.82
CA LEU A 21 3.27 -3.78 -13.56
C LEU A 21 4.59 -3.75 -12.77
N THR A 22 5.38 -4.81 -12.82
CA THR A 22 6.72 -4.87 -12.24
C THR A 22 7.62 -3.80 -12.87
N ASP A 23 7.68 -3.74 -14.19
CA ASP A 23 8.47 -2.75 -14.93
C ASP A 23 8.06 -1.32 -14.57
N ALA A 24 6.75 -1.02 -14.58
CA ALA A 24 6.24 0.30 -14.23
C ALA A 24 6.52 0.68 -12.76
N THR A 25 6.49 -0.31 -11.85
CA THR A 25 6.83 -0.10 -10.44
C THR A 25 8.33 0.16 -10.27
N GLU A 26 9.18 -0.58 -10.96
CA GLU A 26 10.64 -0.39 -10.97
C GLU A 26 11.01 1.01 -11.47
N GLU A 27 10.44 1.43 -12.60
CA GLU A 27 10.66 2.78 -13.16
C GLU A 27 10.34 3.87 -12.14
N ARG A 28 9.17 3.78 -11.49
CA ARG A 28 8.74 4.72 -10.45
C ARG A 28 9.69 4.73 -9.24
N ILE A 29 10.18 3.57 -8.82
CA ILE A 29 11.13 3.46 -7.70
C ILE A 29 12.44 4.16 -8.06
N ILE A 30 12.96 3.94 -9.27
CA ILE A 30 14.18 4.58 -9.76
C ILE A 30 14.03 6.09 -9.80
N GLU A 31 12.89 6.60 -10.27
CA GLU A 31 12.57 8.04 -10.27
C GLU A 31 12.63 8.64 -8.86
N ILE A 32 11.99 7.98 -7.88
CA ILE A 32 11.98 8.43 -6.47
C ILE A 32 13.39 8.40 -5.88
N MET A 33 14.17 7.35 -6.15
CA MET A 33 15.56 7.29 -5.69
C MET A 33 16.40 8.44 -6.27
N ALA A 34 16.23 8.75 -7.57
CA ALA A 34 16.93 9.86 -8.19
C ALA A 34 16.52 11.23 -7.62
N ASP A 35 15.26 11.40 -7.23
CA ASP A 35 14.78 12.60 -6.52
C ASP A 35 15.42 12.72 -5.13
N LEU A 36 15.45 11.63 -4.35
CA LEU A 36 16.10 11.60 -3.04
C LEU A 36 17.60 11.95 -3.11
N GLU A 37 18.31 11.43 -4.12
CA GLU A 37 19.72 11.79 -4.35
C GLU A 37 19.88 13.29 -4.64
N LYS A 38 19.00 13.89 -5.46
CA LYS A 38 18.99 15.34 -5.72
C LYS A 38 18.65 16.17 -4.48
N HIS A 39 17.81 15.63 -3.60
CA HIS A 39 17.44 16.24 -2.31
C HIS A 39 18.57 16.16 -1.26
N GLY A 40 19.68 15.50 -1.58
CA GLY A 40 20.86 15.39 -0.70
C GLY A 40 20.95 14.06 0.06
N GLY A 41 20.25 13.03 -0.45
CA GLY A 41 20.29 11.67 0.05
C GLY A 41 19.32 11.39 1.20
N MET A 42 19.18 10.10 1.53
CA MET A 42 18.20 9.60 2.49
C MET A 42 18.31 10.23 3.89
N VAL A 43 19.53 10.42 4.41
CA VAL A 43 19.73 10.98 5.76
C VAL A 43 19.13 12.38 5.86
N ARG A 44 19.42 13.25 4.88
CA ARG A 44 18.91 14.61 4.85
C ARG A 44 17.39 14.63 4.71
N ALA A 45 16.85 13.79 3.83
CA ALA A 45 15.40 13.65 3.61
C ALA A 45 14.63 13.20 4.87
N ILE A 46 15.28 12.50 5.79
CA ILE A 46 14.69 12.14 7.09
C ILE A 46 14.80 13.33 8.06
N GLU A 47 15.98 13.96 8.14
CA GLU A 47 16.27 15.04 9.08
C GLU A 47 15.41 16.28 8.85
N ASP A 48 15.14 16.62 7.58
CA ASP A 48 14.28 17.76 7.22
C ASP A 48 12.80 17.41 7.10
N GLY A 49 12.45 16.13 7.30
CA GLY A 49 11.07 15.66 7.31
C GLY A 49 10.46 15.44 5.92
N TYR A 50 11.23 15.55 4.84
CA TYR A 50 10.73 15.36 3.48
C TYR A 50 10.01 14.03 3.30
N LEU A 51 10.62 12.92 3.73
CA LEU A 51 10.03 11.58 3.57
C LEU A 51 8.74 11.42 4.38
N GLN A 52 8.72 11.94 5.61
CA GLN A 52 7.57 11.91 6.50
C GLN A 52 6.41 12.72 5.90
N GLY A 53 6.72 13.86 5.26
CA GLY A 53 5.75 14.66 4.50
C GLY A 53 5.09 13.86 3.39
N LEU A 54 5.87 13.19 2.53
CA LEU A 54 5.33 12.37 1.44
C LEU A 54 4.39 11.26 1.94
N ILE A 55 4.74 10.60 3.04
CA ILE A 55 3.90 9.56 3.66
C ILE A 55 2.62 10.17 4.22
N ALA A 56 2.71 11.32 4.89
CA ALA A 56 1.56 12.01 5.46
C ALA A 56 0.59 12.49 4.37
N ASP A 57 1.10 13.03 3.27
CA ASP A 57 0.31 13.49 2.13
C ASP A 57 -0.48 12.33 1.49
N GLU A 58 0.16 11.19 1.26
CA GLU A 58 -0.53 10.01 0.70
C GLU A 58 -1.54 9.42 1.70
N ALA A 59 -1.20 9.39 3.00
CA ALA A 59 -2.15 8.96 4.04
C ALA A 59 -3.37 9.87 4.09
N TYR A 60 -3.18 11.19 3.98
CA TYR A 60 -4.27 12.16 3.95
C TYR A 60 -5.15 11.99 2.71
N LYS A 61 -4.53 11.77 1.54
CA LYS A 61 -5.27 11.48 0.30
C LYS A 61 -6.09 10.20 0.43
N ILE A 62 -5.51 9.10 0.93
CA ILE A 62 -6.25 7.85 1.16
C ILE A 62 -7.40 8.08 2.14
N HIS A 63 -7.18 8.86 3.20
CA HIS A 63 -8.24 9.20 4.15
C HIS A 63 -9.40 9.91 3.46
N GLN A 64 -9.12 10.93 2.64
CA GLN A 64 -10.13 11.63 1.85
C GLN A 64 -10.86 10.70 0.87
N GLU A 65 -10.15 9.80 0.17
CA GLU A 65 -10.75 8.81 -0.74
C GLU A 65 -11.70 7.85 0.01
N VAL A 66 -11.35 7.48 1.24
CA VAL A 66 -12.20 6.63 2.08
C VAL A 66 -13.40 7.40 2.61
N GLU A 67 -13.22 8.63 3.11
CA GLU A 67 -14.33 9.45 3.58
C GLU A 67 -15.33 9.81 2.47
N SER A 68 -14.83 10.11 1.26
CA SER A 68 -15.67 10.41 0.10
C SER A 68 -16.38 9.17 -0.48
N GLY A 69 -15.87 7.98 -0.16
CA GLY A 69 -16.33 6.71 -0.73
C GLY A 69 -15.75 6.38 -2.11
N GLU A 70 -14.83 7.21 -2.63
CA GLU A 70 -14.09 6.92 -3.86
C GLU A 70 -13.29 5.62 -3.75
N ARG A 71 -12.63 5.41 -2.59
CA ARG A 71 -12.01 4.14 -2.24
C ARG A 71 -12.98 3.30 -1.40
N PRO A 72 -13.56 2.22 -1.96
CA PRO A 72 -14.51 1.40 -1.23
C PRO A 72 -13.82 0.55 -0.17
N VAL A 73 -14.27 0.68 1.08
CA VAL A 73 -13.88 -0.13 2.23
C VAL A 73 -15.12 -0.82 2.77
N VAL A 74 -15.20 -2.13 2.53
CA VAL A 74 -16.37 -2.95 2.88
C VAL A 74 -16.56 -2.99 4.40
N GLY A 75 -17.79 -2.75 4.85
CA GLY A 75 -18.13 -2.67 6.28
C GLY A 75 -17.79 -1.33 6.94
N VAL A 76 -17.12 -0.41 6.24
CA VAL A 76 -16.74 0.92 6.76
C VAL A 76 -17.49 2.03 6.04
N ASN A 77 -17.31 2.16 4.72
CA ASN A 77 -17.99 3.19 3.91
C ASN A 77 -18.90 2.58 2.82
N LYS A 78 -18.79 1.27 2.58
CA LYS A 78 -19.59 0.55 1.58
C LYS A 78 -20.10 -0.75 2.16
N PHE A 79 -21.37 -1.07 1.89
CA PHE A 79 -22.05 -2.24 2.47
C PHE A 79 -22.00 -2.25 4.00
N VAL A 80 -22.23 -1.09 4.62
CA VAL A 80 -22.31 -0.96 6.09
C VAL A 80 -23.59 -1.62 6.59
N THR A 81 -23.47 -2.41 7.65
CA THR A 81 -24.59 -3.15 8.26
C THR A 81 -24.88 -2.61 9.66
N ASP A 82 -26.15 -2.59 10.05
CA ASP A 82 -26.58 -2.24 11.41
C ASP A 82 -26.50 -3.43 12.39
N GLU A 83 -25.97 -4.57 11.95
CA GLU A 83 -25.73 -5.73 12.81
C GLU A 83 -24.72 -5.36 13.91
N ALA A 84 -24.97 -5.84 15.12
CA ALA A 84 -24.03 -5.66 16.21
C ALA A 84 -22.67 -6.28 15.84
N ALA A 85 -21.59 -5.60 16.21
CA ALA A 85 -20.24 -6.15 16.03
C ALA A 85 -20.17 -7.55 16.66
N PRO A 86 -19.46 -8.49 16.01
CA PRO A 86 -19.32 -9.83 16.57
C PRO A 86 -18.68 -9.76 17.95
N ASP A 87 -19.03 -10.71 18.81
CA ASP A 87 -18.32 -10.91 20.07
C ASP A 87 -16.90 -11.40 19.74
N ILE A 88 -15.89 -10.59 20.08
CA ILE A 88 -14.49 -10.87 19.80
C ILE A 88 -13.79 -11.12 21.14
N ASP A 89 -13.27 -12.34 21.31
CA ASP A 89 -12.38 -12.65 22.43
C ASP A 89 -11.09 -11.83 22.31
N THR A 90 -10.93 -10.83 23.17
CA THR A 90 -9.70 -10.04 23.25
C THR A 90 -8.69 -10.71 24.19
N TYR A 91 -7.42 -10.77 23.78
CA TYR A 91 -6.34 -11.23 24.65
C TYR A 91 -5.78 -10.04 25.45
N GLU A 92 -5.85 -10.09 26.77
CA GLU A 92 -5.14 -9.15 27.64
C GLU A 92 -3.72 -9.68 27.92
N LEU A 93 -2.69 -8.85 27.70
CA LEU A 93 -1.28 -9.16 27.91
C LEU A 93 -0.85 -9.02 29.38
#